data_AF-A0A937P1Q5-F1
#
_entry.id   AF-A0A937P1Q5-F1
#
_cell.length_a   1.000
_cell.length_b   1.000
_cell.length_c   1.000
_cell.angle_alpha   90.00
_cell.angle_beta   90.00
_cell.angle_gamma   90.00
#
_symmetry.space_group_name_H-M   'P 1'
#
loop_
_entity.id
_entity.type
_entity.pdbx_description
1 polymer ?
#
loop_
_entity_poly.entity_id
_entity_poly.type
_entity_poly.pdbx_seq_one_letter_code
_entity_poly.pdbx_strand_id
1 'polypeptide(L)'
;MGNITFGNKYFIFSKFSSIPKTSKIEQDRANLAKEHEDFIAFENSQELKDFYVLEKYLSSKEHSNLMSSIETGKKGEQEKKNRYESQKKSKKFKDYFRFKESQKMKNYNDFVESKELKDYEELENLVTSNEFASNKKSLEEQKAVEDQKEKEYNGQKKSKSFKTYFKFKDSAKLKEFNSIVGSKELKEFEELEKFINSDEFKQKENAADPKEFKNTEEGRKQQEYKNLKKSRNIKFYYKFGESAKYKSYLEFEKSEGLKDFYKLQDYINSDEFKEKKIKAEKELNEINAKLKDYGQKKKSKQFKDFYKFQNSQKFKDFRTFEKSKELADYLELEKYLASDEHKELLISLEKKEKTENDKKKQYEEFKNSKKYKWYLELKDSDKFDELKKWEIAFEDNFDSDKLNKEKWMTRYFWGDKLINDAYALETDTAFPTDGKNIEISNNILKIVTRKEKTNGKVWKQPFGFIPHDFDYTTGLVSTAKHHRQKYGKIEAKIKVNYAKPVNYNFWMTSEKNLPHVDILKLKKKKSKIDMAHHTGNITDKKGPDTVKAEFSGLDVSQDYFIYTLEWQKNKLTWKINDVVVNEQTQGIPQEEMYLVFSSSITGKVDGSSLPASMEIDWVRCYKEV
;
A
#
# COMPACT_ATOMS: atom_id res chain seq x y z
N MET A 1 50.84 64.33 58.28
CA MET A 1 52.01 63.45 58.06
C MET A 1 51.48 62.03 58.03
N GLY A 2 51.73 61.17 57.05
CA GLY A 2 52.71 61.24 55.98
C GLY A 2 52.24 60.57 54.68
N ASN A 3 52.91 60.99 53.61
CA ASN A 3 52.84 60.43 52.28
C ASN A 3 53.25 58.95 52.27
N ILE A 4 52.50 58.11 51.57
CA ILE A 4 53.02 56.84 51.05
C ILE A 4 52.96 56.91 49.53
N THR A 5 54.13 57.14 48.97
CA THR A 5 54.52 57.02 47.57
C THR A 5 54.23 55.62 47.03
N PHE A 6 53.38 55.50 46.02
CA PHE A 6 53.31 54.29 45.19
C PHE A 6 54.45 54.34 44.16
N GLY A 7 55.57 53.73 44.55
CA GLY A 7 56.71 53.51 43.68
C GLY A 7 56.45 52.43 42.63
N ASN A 8 57.05 52.65 41.46
CA ASN A 8 57.29 51.72 40.35
C ASN A 8 57.27 50.24 40.75
N LYS A 9 56.22 49.52 40.35
CA LYS A 9 56.27 48.06 40.22
C LYS A 9 56.56 47.70 38.78
N TYR A 10 57.82 47.37 38.54
CA TYR A 10 58.25 46.53 37.44
C TYR A 10 57.42 45.23 37.46
N PHE A 11 56.47 45.09 36.54
CA PHE A 11 55.86 43.80 36.25
C PHE A 11 56.91 42.93 35.56
N ILE A 12 57.58 42.07 36.33
CA ILE A 12 58.37 40.96 35.78
C ILE A 12 57.37 39.92 35.27
N PHE A 13 57.05 39.94 33.98
CA PHE A 13 56.44 38.79 33.31
C PHE A 13 57.51 37.72 33.10
N SER A 14 57.66 36.86 34.10
CA SER A 14 58.29 35.54 33.98
C SER A 14 57.18 34.51 33.84
N LYS A 15 56.71 34.28 32.61
CA LYS A 15 56.08 33.02 32.17
C LYS A 15 56.41 32.83 30.70
N PHE A 16 57.08 31.71 30.41
CA PHE A 16 57.45 31.28 29.08
C PHE A 16 56.28 31.35 28.09
N SER A 17 56.37 32.27 27.16
CA SER A 17 55.99 32.08 25.77
C SER A 17 56.95 32.95 24.99
N SER A 18 57.89 32.33 24.28
CA SER A 18 58.52 33.03 23.15
C SER A 18 57.41 33.69 22.34
N ILE A 19 57.60 34.93 21.89
CA ILE A 19 56.69 35.55 20.91
C ILE A 19 56.49 34.51 19.79
N PRO A 20 55.25 34.03 19.54
CA PRO A 20 55.02 32.98 18.56
C PRO A 20 55.53 33.41 17.19
N LYS A 21 55.90 32.44 16.34
CA LYS A 21 56.25 32.78 14.96
C LYS A 21 55.04 33.41 14.27
N THR A 22 55.27 34.46 13.49
CA THR A 22 54.19 35.14 12.75
C THR A 22 53.43 34.19 11.84
N SER A 23 54.13 33.26 11.19
CA SER A 23 53.48 32.22 10.37
C SER A 23 52.50 31.33 11.14
N LYS A 24 52.77 31.06 12.42
CA LYS A 24 51.85 30.29 13.28
C LYS A 24 50.60 31.10 13.62
N ILE A 25 50.77 32.39 13.95
CA ILE A 25 49.64 33.30 14.20
C ILE A 25 48.76 33.44 12.97
N GLU A 26 49.35 33.68 11.80
CA GLU A 26 48.60 33.79 10.54
C GLU A 26 47.88 32.48 10.21
N GLN A 27 48.52 31.33 10.42
CA GLN A 27 47.89 30.02 10.23
C GLN A 27 46.71 29.81 11.19
N ASP A 28 46.86 30.14 12.48
CA ASP A 28 45.79 29.96 13.46
C ASP A 28 44.61 30.90 13.19
N ARG A 29 44.86 32.15 12.85
CA ARG A 29 43.83 33.11 12.41
C ARG A 29 43.12 32.65 11.13
N ALA A 30 43.86 32.16 10.14
CA ALA A 30 43.28 31.64 8.89
C ALA A 30 42.44 30.37 9.12
N ASN A 31 42.89 29.46 9.98
CA ASN A 31 42.12 28.28 10.36
C ASN A 31 40.82 28.65 11.07
N LEU A 32 40.87 29.61 12.00
CA LEU A 32 39.67 30.10 12.71
C LEU A 32 38.68 30.76 11.75
N ALA A 33 39.16 31.58 10.82
CA ALA A 33 38.33 32.22 9.80
C ALA A 33 37.67 31.17 8.88
N LYS A 34 38.44 30.19 8.41
CA LYS A 34 37.91 29.09 7.59
C LYS A 34 36.88 28.24 8.34
N GLU A 35 37.13 27.92 9.61
CA GLU A 35 36.18 27.16 10.42
C GLU A 35 34.88 27.95 10.64
N HIS A 36 34.95 29.27 10.78
CA HIS A 36 33.77 30.14 10.84
C HIS A 36 33.00 30.14 9.50
N GLU A 37 33.69 30.21 8.36
CA GLU A 37 33.07 30.10 7.04
C GLU A 37 32.38 28.74 6.86
N ASP A 38 33.05 27.65 7.21
CA ASP A 38 32.49 26.29 7.18
C ASP A 38 31.26 26.18 8.09
N PHE A 39 31.28 26.84 9.26
CA PHE A 39 30.16 26.88 10.20
C PHE A 39 28.95 27.59 9.58
N ILE A 40 29.14 28.79 9.03
CA ILE A 40 28.09 29.57 8.38
C ILE A 40 27.56 28.85 7.14
N ALA A 41 28.44 28.20 6.36
CA ALA A 41 28.05 27.40 5.20
C ALA A 41 27.17 26.21 5.59
N PHE A 42 27.51 25.50 6.68
CA PHE A 42 26.68 24.41 7.18
C PHE A 42 25.37 24.89 7.80
N GLU A 43 25.39 25.97 8.58
CA GLU A 43 24.20 26.58 9.18
C GLU A 43 23.16 26.96 8.11
N ASN A 44 23.63 27.46 6.96
CA ASN A 44 22.76 27.86 5.86
C ASN A 44 22.48 26.74 4.84
N SER A 45 23.03 25.55 5.05
CA SER A 45 22.97 24.44 4.09
C SER A 45 21.56 23.88 3.89
N GLN A 46 21.32 23.32 2.70
CA GLN A 46 20.06 22.62 2.42
C GLN A 46 19.94 21.33 3.23
N GLU A 47 21.05 20.62 3.46
CA GLU A 47 21.07 19.37 4.24
C GLU A 47 20.56 19.57 5.68
N LEU A 48 20.95 20.68 6.34
CA LEU A 48 20.48 20.99 7.69
C LEU A 48 19.00 21.40 7.70
N LYS A 49 18.54 22.13 6.67
CA LYS A 49 17.12 22.48 6.50
C LYS A 49 16.27 21.23 6.30
N ASP A 50 16.69 20.31 5.44
CA ASP A 50 15.99 19.05 5.18
C ASP A 50 15.94 18.17 6.44
N PHE A 51 17.02 18.15 7.23
CA PHE A 51 17.04 17.47 8.52
C PHE A 51 15.96 18.01 9.48
N TYR A 52 15.81 19.33 9.63
CA TYR A 52 14.77 19.89 10.50
C TYR A 52 13.35 19.65 9.97
N VAL A 53 13.14 19.63 8.65
CA VAL A 53 11.87 19.24 8.05
C VAL A 53 11.54 17.78 8.39
N LEU A 54 12.53 16.89 8.25
CA LEU A 54 12.38 15.47 8.57
C LEU A 54 12.12 15.26 10.07
N GLU A 55 12.83 15.96 10.95
CA GLU A 55 12.60 15.92 12.40
C GLU A 55 11.17 16.33 12.77
N LYS A 56 10.69 17.43 12.17
CA LYS A 56 9.31 17.90 12.36
C LYS A 56 8.29 16.88 11.85
N TYR A 57 8.56 16.23 10.72
CA TYR A 57 7.69 15.19 10.18
C TYR A 57 7.65 13.97 11.11
N LEU A 58 8.80 13.45 11.54
CA LEU A 58 8.89 12.25 12.40
C LEU A 58 8.24 12.47 13.77
N SER A 59 8.24 13.70 14.28
CA SER A 59 7.57 14.11 15.52
C SER A 59 6.09 14.50 15.35
N SER A 60 5.58 14.50 14.12
CA SER A 60 4.21 14.92 13.83
C SER A 60 3.16 13.88 14.18
N LYS A 61 1.92 14.34 14.40
CA LYS A 61 0.74 13.47 14.49
C LYS A 61 0.50 12.70 13.19
N GLU A 62 0.85 13.27 12.05
CA GLU A 62 0.69 12.63 10.73
C GLU A 62 1.49 11.34 10.64
N HIS A 63 2.79 11.40 10.96
CA HIS A 63 3.67 10.23 10.98
C HIS A 63 3.19 9.18 12.02
N SER A 64 2.83 9.62 13.23
CA SER A 64 2.30 8.73 14.27
C SER A 64 1.03 7.99 13.82
N ASN A 65 0.07 8.71 13.22
CA ASN A 65 -1.16 8.13 12.70
C ASN A 65 -0.91 7.15 11.55
N LEU A 66 0.03 7.48 10.65
CA LEU A 66 0.42 6.60 9.55
C LEU A 66 0.99 5.28 10.07
N MET A 67 1.94 5.34 11.02
CA MET A 67 2.53 4.14 11.62
C MET A 67 1.50 3.28 12.35
N SER A 68 0.60 3.91 13.12
CA SER A 68 -0.49 3.20 13.79
C SER A 68 -1.45 2.53 12.79
N SER A 69 -1.76 3.18 11.66
CA SER A 69 -2.58 2.60 10.60
C SER A 69 -1.91 1.39 9.95
N ILE A 70 -0.60 1.45 9.69
CA ILE A 70 0.18 0.33 9.15
C ILE A 70 0.16 -0.86 10.11
N GLU A 71 0.45 -0.62 11.39
CA GLU A 71 0.45 -1.66 12.42
C GLU A 71 -0.92 -2.31 12.58
N THR A 72 -1.98 -1.50 12.64
CA THR A 72 -3.36 -1.98 12.73
C THR A 72 -3.75 -2.80 11.51
N GLY A 73 -3.37 -2.36 10.30
CA GLY A 73 -3.60 -3.10 9.06
C GLY A 73 -2.93 -4.47 9.06
N LYS A 74 -1.64 -4.53 9.40
CA LYS A 74 -0.90 -5.79 9.50
C LYS A 74 -1.49 -6.73 10.54
N LYS A 75 -1.86 -6.20 11.71
CA LYS A 75 -2.48 -6.99 12.78
C LYS A 75 -3.82 -7.57 12.32
N GLY A 76 -4.65 -6.79 11.63
CA GLY A 76 -5.91 -7.25 11.07
C GLY A 76 -5.74 -8.40 10.07
N GLU A 77 -4.77 -8.30 9.16
CA GLU A 77 -4.47 -9.39 8.21
C GLU A 77 -3.91 -10.64 8.90
N GLN A 78 -3.07 -10.47 9.92
CA GLN A 78 -2.57 -11.59 10.71
C GLN A 78 -3.69 -12.27 11.50
N GLU A 79 -4.64 -11.52 12.06
CA GLU A 79 -5.82 -12.06 12.75
C GLU A 79 -6.71 -12.87 11.79
N LYS A 80 -6.95 -12.37 10.58
CA LYS A 80 -7.66 -13.11 9.51
C LYS A 80 -6.98 -14.45 9.21
N LYS A 81 -5.65 -14.43 9.01
CA LYS A 81 -4.86 -15.65 8.77
C LYS A 81 -4.95 -16.63 9.95
N ASN A 82 -4.83 -16.13 11.18
CA ASN A 82 -4.94 -16.96 12.39
C ASN A 82 -6.33 -17.58 12.53
N ARG A 83 -7.39 -16.83 12.22
CA ARG A 83 -8.77 -17.31 12.21
C ARG A 83 -8.95 -18.44 11.18
N TYR A 84 -8.47 -18.25 9.95
CA TYR A 84 -8.50 -19.28 8.91
C TYR A 84 -7.79 -20.57 9.37
N GLU A 85 -6.55 -20.46 9.86
CA GLU A 85 -5.78 -21.61 10.32
C GLU A 85 -6.43 -22.34 11.51
N SER A 86 -7.02 -21.58 12.45
CA SER A 86 -7.79 -22.13 13.57
C SER A 86 -9.02 -22.92 13.08
N GLN A 87 -9.83 -22.32 12.20
CA GLN A 87 -11.02 -22.97 11.62
C GLN A 87 -10.65 -24.22 10.83
N LYS A 88 -9.64 -24.15 9.96
CA LYS A 88 -9.10 -25.28 9.20
C LYS A 88 -8.67 -26.45 10.07
N LYS A 89 -8.11 -26.17 11.26
CA LYS A 89 -7.68 -27.19 12.22
C LYS A 89 -8.81 -27.77 13.04
N SER A 90 -9.96 -27.10 13.09
CA SER A 90 -11.11 -27.53 13.88
C SER A 90 -11.68 -28.85 13.35
N LYS A 91 -12.17 -29.68 14.28
CA LYS A 91 -12.73 -30.99 13.96
C LYS A 91 -13.88 -30.89 12.95
N LYS A 92 -14.73 -29.86 13.08
CA LYS A 92 -15.92 -29.66 12.24
C LYS A 92 -15.55 -29.46 10.76
N PHE A 93 -14.58 -28.60 10.47
CA PHE A 93 -14.09 -28.36 9.10
C PHE A 93 -13.34 -29.58 8.55
N LYS A 94 -12.46 -30.20 9.36
CA LYS A 94 -11.77 -31.43 8.97
C LYS A 94 -12.74 -32.55 8.61
N ASP A 95 -13.75 -32.79 9.45
CA ASP A 95 -14.76 -33.82 9.22
C ASP A 95 -15.60 -33.50 7.96
N TYR A 96 -15.95 -32.22 7.73
CA TYR A 96 -16.64 -31.79 6.51
C TYR A 96 -15.82 -32.09 5.24
N PHE A 97 -14.59 -31.59 5.15
CA PHE A 97 -13.76 -31.78 3.95
C PHE A 97 -13.42 -33.27 3.74
N ARG A 98 -13.11 -34.00 4.82
CA ARG A 98 -12.89 -35.45 4.75
C ARG A 98 -14.14 -36.21 4.29
N PHE A 99 -15.33 -35.80 4.73
CA PHE A 99 -16.58 -36.42 4.26
C PHE A 99 -16.87 -36.07 2.80
N LYS A 100 -16.68 -34.80 2.41
CA LYS A 100 -16.85 -34.30 1.04
C LYS A 100 -15.98 -35.07 0.05
N GLU A 101 -14.72 -35.33 0.42
CA GLU A 101 -13.76 -36.06 -0.43
C GLU A 101 -13.89 -37.59 -0.33
N SER A 102 -14.73 -38.09 0.57
CA SER A 102 -14.87 -39.53 0.79
C SER A 102 -15.41 -40.24 -0.45
N GLN A 103 -14.97 -41.48 -0.67
CA GLN A 103 -15.47 -42.31 -1.77
C GLN A 103 -17.00 -42.50 -1.71
N LYS A 104 -17.59 -42.52 -0.51
CA LYS A 104 -19.04 -42.60 -0.34
C LYS A 104 -19.76 -41.38 -0.91
N MET A 105 -19.21 -40.18 -0.70
CA MET A 105 -19.78 -38.95 -1.24
C MET A 105 -19.61 -38.87 -2.76
N LYS A 106 -18.47 -39.33 -3.29
CA LYS A 106 -18.25 -39.45 -4.74
C LYS A 106 -19.29 -40.39 -5.39
N ASN A 107 -19.39 -41.62 -4.88
CA ASN A 107 -20.37 -42.59 -5.37
C ASN A 107 -21.83 -42.07 -5.26
N TYR A 108 -22.14 -41.30 -4.21
CA TYR A 108 -23.44 -40.65 -4.07
C TYR A 108 -23.67 -39.62 -5.19
N ASN A 109 -22.73 -38.69 -5.40
CA ASN A 109 -22.85 -37.66 -6.44
C ASN A 109 -22.94 -38.29 -7.84
N ASP A 110 -22.10 -39.28 -8.15
CA ASP A 110 -22.11 -40.00 -9.43
C ASP A 110 -23.47 -40.66 -9.68
N PHE A 111 -24.08 -41.23 -8.62
CA PHE A 111 -25.39 -41.86 -8.74
C PHE A 111 -26.54 -40.83 -8.80
N VAL A 112 -26.42 -39.68 -8.11
CA VAL A 112 -27.37 -38.55 -8.26
C VAL A 112 -27.44 -38.08 -9.71
N GLU A 113 -26.30 -38.02 -10.39
CA GLU A 113 -26.23 -37.59 -11.80
C GLU A 113 -26.60 -38.70 -12.80
N SER A 114 -26.71 -39.95 -12.34
CA SER A 114 -26.95 -41.10 -13.18
C SER A 114 -28.34 -41.07 -13.83
N LYS A 115 -28.42 -41.54 -15.08
CA LYS A 115 -29.69 -41.79 -15.75
C LYS A 115 -30.53 -42.83 -15.00
N GLU A 116 -29.87 -43.81 -14.39
CA GLU A 116 -30.52 -44.89 -13.65
C GLU A 116 -31.39 -44.37 -12.48
N LEU A 117 -30.88 -43.43 -11.69
CA LEU A 117 -31.66 -42.81 -10.61
C LEU A 117 -32.83 -41.98 -11.17
N LYS A 118 -32.60 -41.20 -12.23
CA LYS A 118 -33.66 -40.41 -12.88
C LYS A 118 -34.80 -41.30 -13.39
N ASP A 119 -34.47 -42.36 -14.12
CA ASP A 119 -35.46 -43.32 -14.63
C ASP A 119 -36.23 -44.00 -13.47
N TYR A 120 -35.58 -44.25 -12.33
CA TYR A 120 -36.24 -44.78 -11.15
C TYR A 120 -37.16 -43.76 -10.47
N GLU A 121 -36.73 -42.50 -10.32
CA GLU A 121 -37.54 -41.44 -9.71
C GLU A 121 -38.77 -41.13 -10.58
N GLU A 122 -38.63 -41.12 -11.91
CA GLU A 122 -39.75 -41.01 -12.85
C GLU A 122 -40.72 -42.18 -12.71
N LEU A 123 -40.19 -43.41 -12.64
CA LEU A 123 -41.01 -44.61 -12.42
C LEU A 123 -41.69 -44.58 -11.05
N GLU A 124 -41.00 -44.16 -9.99
CA GLU A 124 -41.54 -44.02 -8.64
C GLU A 124 -42.68 -43.01 -8.62
N ASN A 125 -42.49 -41.82 -9.19
CA ASN A 125 -43.53 -40.79 -9.30
C ASN A 125 -44.74 -41.31 -10.08
N LEU A 126 -44.52 -42.04 -11.18
CA LEU A 126 -45.59 -42.64 -11.96
C LEU A 126 -46.38 -43.67 -11.14
N VAL A 127 -45.72 -44.68 -10.57
CA VAL A 127 -46.40 -45.81 -9.91
C VAL A 127 -46.98 -45.46 -8.54
N THR A 128 -46.49 -44.39 -7.90
CA THR A 128 -47.04 -43.87 -6.64
C THR A 128 -48.13 -42.81 -6.86
N SER A 129 -48.37 -42.40 -8.11
CA SER A 129 -49.44 -41.44 -8.42
C SER A 129 -50.83 -42.04 -8.19
N ASN A 130 -51.76 -41.18 -7.75
CA ASN A 130 -53.16 -41.56 -7.60
C ASN A 130 -53.77 -42.01 -8.93
N GLU A 131 -53.38 -41.37 -10.04
CA GLU A 131 -53.84 -41.71 -11.39
C GLU A 131 -53.48 -43.16 -11.77
N PHE A 132 -52.25 -43.58 -11.50
CA PHE A 132 -51.79 -44.93 -11.76
C PHE A 132 -52.55 -45.97 -10.92
N ALA A 133 -52.79 -45.68 -9.64
CA ALA A 133 -53.57 -46.55 -8.76
C ALA A 133 -55.04 -46.67 -9.20
N SER A 134 -55.66 -45.55 -9.57
CA SER A 134 -57.03 -45.50 -10.09
C SER A 134 -57.17 -46.23 -11.43
N ASN A 135 -56.21 -46.06 -12.34
CA ASN A 135 -56.21 -46.75 -13.63
C ASN A 135 -56.10 -48.27 -13.46
N LYS A 136 -55.19 -48.74 -12.60
CA LYS A 136 -55.06 -50.17 -12.28
C LYS A 136 -56.37 -50.75 -11.77
N LYS A 137 -57.01 -50.08 -10.80
CA LYS A 137 -58.28 -50.53 -10.22
C LYS A 137 -59.39 -50.59 -11.28
N SER A 138 -59.47 -49.57 -12.14
CA SER A 138 -60.45 -49.54 -13.22
C SER A 138 -60.27 -50.69 -14.21
N LEU A 139 -59.03 -51.01 -14.59
CA LEU A 139 -58.72 -52.13 -15.49
C LEU A 139 -58.99 -53.50 -14.83
N GLU A 140 -58.71 -53.65 -13.53
CA GLU A 140 -59.07 -54.84 -12.74
C GLU A 140 -60.60 -55.04 -12.72
N GLU A 141 -61.37 -53.97 -12.53
CA GLU A 141 -62.83 -53.99 -12.57
C GLU A 141 -63.37 -54.34 -13.97
N GLN A 142 -62.84 -53.71 -15.02
CA GLN A 142 -63.22 -54.00 -16.41
C GLN A 142 -62.96 -55.47 -16.78
N LYS A 143 -61.78 -55.99 -16.45
CA LYS A 143 -61.45 -57.40 -16.67
C LYS A 143 -62.37 -58.33 -15.88
N ALA A 144 -62.66 -58.01 -14.61
CA ALA A 144 -63.54 -58.80 -13.77
C ALA A 144 -64.98 -58.86 -14.31
N VAL A 145 -65.49 -57.76 -14.87
CA VAL A 145 -66.81 -57.72 -15.51
C VAL A 145 -66.86 -58.67 -16.70
N GLU A 146 -65.86 -58.65 -17.57
CA GLU A 146 -65.82 -59.51 -18.75
C GLU A 146 -65.59 -60.99 -18.39
N ASP A 147 -64.71 -61.28 -17.42
CA ASP A 147 -64.52 -62.64 -16.90
C ASP A 147 -65.81 -63.19 -16.26
N GLN A 148 -66.59 -62.33 -15.58
CA GLN A 148 -67.86 -62.72 -14.98
C GLN A 148 -68.92 -63.07 -16.04
N LYS A 149 -69.03 -62.29 -17.12
CA LYS A 149 -69.93 -62.59 -18.25
C LYS A 149 -69.58 -63.92 -18.92
N GLU A 150 -68.29 -64.20 -19.11
CA GLU A 150 -67.84 -65.48 -19.68
C GLU A 150 -68.11 -66.66 -18.73
N LYS A 151 -67.90 -66.46 -17.43
CA LYS A 151 -68.20 -67.46 -16.39
C LYS A 151 -69.70 -67.75 -16.32
N GLU A 152 -70.55 -66.73 -16.44
CA GLU A 152 -71.99 -66.85 -16.49
C GLU A 152 -72.45 -67.63 -17.73
N TYR A 153 -71.97 -67.27 -18.92
CA TYR A 153 -72.26 -68.01 -20.16
C TYR A 153 -71.88 -69.49 -20.07
N ASN A 154 -70.65 -69.76 -19.62
CA ASN A 154 -70.16 -71.13 -19.44
C ASN A 154 -70.93 -71.89 -18.35
N GLY A 155 -71.35 -71.20 -17.29
CA GLY A 155 -72.19 -71.74 -16.22
C GLY A 155 -73.58 -72.12 -16.70
N GLN A 156 -74.26 -71.19 -17.39
CA GLN A 156 -75.58 -71.41 -17.98
C GLN A 156 -75.55 -72.57 -18.98
N LYS A 157 -74.56 -72.60 -19.89
CA LYS A 157 -74.33 -73.70 -20.85
C LYS A 157 -74.18 -75.07 -20.17
N LYS A 158 -73.54 -75.10 -18.99
CA LYS A 158 -73.31 -76.34 -18.22
C LYS A 158 -74.49 -76.77 -17.35
N SER A 159 -75.47 -75.89 -17.15
CA SER A 159 -76.63 -76.16 -16.29
C SER A 159 -77.48 -77.31 -16.81
N LYS A 160 -78.17 -78.00 -15.89
CA LYS A 160 -79.00 -79.16 -16.22
C LYS A 160 -80.13 -78.79 -17.18
N SER A 161 -80.76 -77.63 -16.98
CA SER A 161 -81.89 -77.15 -17.78
C SER A 161 -81.50 -76.87 -19.23
N PHE A 162 -80.42 -76.10 -19.46
CA PHE A 162 -79.91 -75.84 -20.80
C PHE A 162 -79.38 -77.10 -21.50
N LYS A 163 -78.63 -77.96 -20.79
CA LYS A 163 -78.20 -79.26 -21.34
C LYS A 163 -79.36 -80.13 -21.78
N THR A 164 -80.44 -80.16 -20.97
CA THR A 164 -81.64 -80.94 -21.29
C THR A 164 -82.37 -80.33 -22.47
N TYR A 165 -82.51 -79.00 -22.53
CA TYR A 165 -83.11 -78.28 -23.64
C TYR A 165 -82.36 -78.54 -24.95
N PHE A 166 -81.05 -78.27 -25.01
CA PHE A 166 -80.26 -78.48 -26.23
C PHE A 166 -80.25 -79.96 -26.67
N LYS A 167 -80.12 -80.90 -25.73
CA LYS A 167 -80.20 -82.34 -26.03
C LYS A 167 -81.57 -82.74 -26.57
N PHE A 168 -82.65 -82.11 -26.09
CA PHE A 168 -84.00 -82.36 -26.58
C PHE A 168 -84.26 -81.69 -27.94
N LYS A 169 -83.79 -80.44 -28.12
CA LYS A 169 -83.80 -79.69 -29.39
C LYS A 169 -83.17 -80.48 -30.53
N ASP A 170 -82.04 -81.12 -30.24
CA ASP A 170 -81.31 -81.93 -31.22
C ASP A 170 -81.82 -83.38 -31.33
N SER A 171 -82.83 -83.76 -30.53
CA SER A 171 -83.28 -85.15 -30.47
C SER A 171 -83.94 -85.61 -31.77
N ALA A 172 -83.61 -86.83 -32.20
CA ALA A 172 -84.19 -87.44 -33.39
C ALA A 172 -85.73 -87.52 -33.31
N LYS A 173 -86.27 -87.73 -32.11
CA LYS A 173 -87.72 -87.76 -31.86
C LYS A 173 -88.40 -86.42 -32.09
N LEU A 174 -87.77 -85.31 -31.68
CA LEU A 174 -88.31 -83.98 -31.96
C LEU A 174 -88.24 -83.66 -33.46
N LYS A 175 -87.16 -84.06 -34.14
CA LYS A 175 -87.04 -83.93 -35.60
C LYS A 175 -88.12 -84.73 -36.33
N GLU A 176 -88.34 -85.98 -35.93
CA GLU A 176 -89.43 -86.84 -36.43
C GLU A 176 -90.80 -86.20 -36.17
N PHE A 177 -91.05 -85.71 -34.95
CA PHE A 177 -92.29 -85.00 -34.61
C PHE A 177 -92.52 -83.79 -35.52
N ASN A 178 -91.52 -82.93 -35.67
CA ASN A 178 -91.61 -81.74 -36.53
C ASN A 178 -91.83 -82.10 -38.01
N SER A 179 -91.30 -83.22 -38.50
CA SER A 179 -91.59 -83.69 -39.86
C SER A 179 -93.03 -84.18 -40.05
N ILE A 180 -93.69 -84.62 -38.97
CA ILE A 180 -95.08 -85.09 -39.00
C ILE A 180 -96.07 -83.92 -38.86
N VAL A 181 -95.75 -82.88 -38.08
CA VAL A 181 -96.59 -81.66 -37.88
C VAL A 181 -97.10 -81.08 -39.21
N GLY A 182 -96.32 -81.18 -40.30
CA GLY A 182 -96.69 -80.68 -41.63
C GLY A 182 -97.09 -81.76 -42.65
N SER A 183 -97.19 -83.03 -42.24
CA SER A 183 -97.39 -84.15 -43.16
C SER A 183 -98.82 -84.24 -43.71
N LYS A 184 -98.96 -84.73 -44.95
CA LYS A 184 -100.26 -85.00 -45.60
C LYS A 184 -101.09 -86.01 -44.80
N GLU A 185 -100.43 -87.05 -44.29
CA GLU A 185 -101.03 -88.11 -43.48
C GLU A 185 -101.71 -87.56 -42.21
N LEU A 186 -101.07 -86.62 -41.50
CA LEU A 186 -101.66 -85.98 -40.31
C LEU A 186 -102.84 -85.10 -40.66
N LYS A 187 -102.74 -84.31 -41.74
CA LYS A 187 -103.85 -83.46 -42.21
C LYS A 187 -105.07 -84.29 -42.59
N GLU A 188 -104.89 -85.34 -43.37
CA GLU A 188 -105.96 -86.26 -43.76
C GLU A 188 -106.59 -86.92 -42.52
N PHE A 189 -105.77 -87.31 -41.53
CA PHE A 189 -106.28 -87.84 -40.26
C PHE A 189 -107.14 -86.82 -39.50
N GLU A 190 -106.67 -85.59 -39.33
CA GLU A 190 -107.40 -84.53 -38.62
C GLU A 190 -108.71 -84.14 -39.32
N GLU A 191 -108.71 -84.11 -40.66
CA GLU A 191 -109.90 -83.85 -41.48
C GLU A 191 -110.91 -84.98 -41.35
N LEU A 192 -110.47 -86.24 -41.46
CA LEU A 192 -111.33 -87.40 -41.24
C LEU A 192 -111.84 -87.45 -39.80
N GLU A 193 -111.00 -87.14 -38.81
CA GLU A 193 -111.42 -87.07 -37.40
C GLU A 193 -112.55 -86.07 -37.20
N LYS A 194 -112.43 -84.87 -37.77
CA LYS A 194 -113.50 -83.87 -37.73
C LYS A 194 -114.75 -84.36 -38.45
N PHE A 195 -114.60 -84.96 -39.64
CA PHE A 195 -115.71 -85.48 -40.42
C PHE A 195 -116.49 -86.57 -39.68
N ILE A 196 -115.80 -87.53 -39.06
CA ILE A 196 -116.45 -88.67 -38.39
C ILE A 196 -117.08 -88.26 -37.07
N ASN A 197 -116.54 -87.22 -36.43
CA ASN A 197 -117.14 -86.63 -35.24
C ASN A 197 -118.28 -85.66 -35.56
N SER A 198 -118.52 -85.32 -36.82
CA SER A 198 -119.65 -84.49 -37.25
C SER A 198 -120.99 -85.17 -37.04
N ASP A 199 -122.03 -84.39 -36.78
CA ASP A 199 -123.37 -84.92 -36.51
C ASP A 199 -123.99 -85.57 -37.76
N GLU A 200 -123.66 -85.06 -38.95
CA GLU A 200 -124.08 -85.63 -40.23
C GLU A 200 -123.57 -87.06 -40.41
N PHE A 201 -122.31 -87.32 -40.05
CA PHE A 201 -121.75 -88.67 -40.09
C PHE A 201 -122.48 -89.61 -39.11
N LYS A 202 -122.70 -89.19 -37.86
CA LYS A 202 -123.37 -90.01 -36.83
C LYS A 202 -124.80 -90.35 -37.18
N GLN A 203 -125.55 -89.44 -37.80
CA GLN A 203 -126.90 -89.71 -38.28
C GLN A 203 -126.90 -90.80 -39.37
N LYS A 204 -125.99 -90.71 -40.33
CA LYS A 204 -125.83 -91.70 -41.40
C LYS A 204 -125.39 -93.08 -40.87
N GLU A 205 -124.55 -93.13 -39.85
CA GLU A 205 -124.14 -94.38 -39.19
C GLU A 205 -125.30 -95.06 -38.47
N ASN A 206 -126.14 -94.31 -37.76
CA ASN A 206 -127.25 -94.86 -36.97
C ASN A 206 -128.46 -95.29 -37.81
N ALA A 207 -128.66 -94.71 -39.00
CA ALA A 207 -129.80 -95.00 -39.87
C ALA A 207 -129.58 -96.21 -40.80
N ALA A 208 -128.36 -96.77 -40.86
CA ALA A 208 -127.99 -97.85 -41.78
C ALA A 208 -127.84 -99.20 -41.07
N ASP A 209 -128.12 -100.31 -41.76
CA ASP A 209 -127.84 -101.65 -41.24
C ASP A 209 -126.33 -101.86 -41.04
N PRO A 210 -125.86 -102.36 -39.87
CA PRO A 210 -124.44 -102.47 -39.55
C PRO A 210 -123.60 -103.30 -40.53
N LYS A 211 -124.19 -104.28 -41.24
CA LYS A 211 -123.45 -105.09 -42.23
C LYS A 211 -123.27 -104.37 -43.56
N GLU A 212 -124.18 -103.46 -43.93
CA GLU A 212 -124.10 -102.71 -45.19
C GLU A 212 -123.35 -101.38 -45.05
N PHE A 213 -123.43 -100.71 -43.88
CA PHE A 213 -122.79 -99.40 -43.66
C PHE A 213 -121.28 -99.39 -43.93
N LYS A 214 -120.58 -100.51 -43.66
CA LYS A 214 -119.13 -100.62 -43.89
C LYS A 214 -118.72 -100.43 -45.36
N ASN A 215 -119.63 -100.65 -46.30
CA ASN A 215 -119.37 -100.55 -47.74
C ASN A 215 -119.74 -99.19 -48.37
N THR A 216 -120.36 -98.27 -47.60
CA THR A 216 -120.67 -96.91 -48.06
C THR A 216 -119.40 -96.04 -48.09
N GLU A 217 -119.47 -94.89 -48.76
CA GLU A 217 -118.34 -93.94 -48.78
C GLU A 217 -118.00 -93.45 -47.35
N GLU A 218 -119.02 -93.19 -46.55
CA GLU A 218 -118.90 -92.81 -45.15
C GLU A 218 -118.27 -93.95 -44.32
N GLY A 219 -118.74 -95.19 -44.47
CA GLY A 219 -118.15 -96.35 -43.80
C GLY A 219 -116.69 -96.59 -44.19
N ARG A 220 -116.31 -96.34 -45.45
CA ARG A 220 -114.92 -96.38 -45.92
C ARG A 220 -114.05 -95.30 -45.28
N LYS A 221 -114.51 -94.04 -45.24
CA LYS A 221 -113.81 -92.93 -44.55
C LYS A 221 -113.66 -93.19 -43.05
N GLN A 222 -114.67 -93.80 -42.42
CA GLN A 222 -114.60 -94.22 -41.02
C GLN A 222 -113.56 -95.31 -40.80
N GLN A 223 -113.48 -96.28 -41.71
CA GLN A 223 -112.48 -97.34 -41.67
C GLN A 223 -111.07 -96.77 -41.92
N GLU A 224 -110.94 -95.80 -42.84
CA GLU A 224 -109.69 -95.10 -43.14
C GLU A 224 -109.18 -94.27 -41.97
N TYR A 225 -110.05 -93.50 -41.30
CA TYR A 225 -109.71 -92.88 -40.01
C TYR A 225 -109.34 -93.90 -38.96
N LYS A 226 -110.10 -95.01 -38.80
CA LYS A 226 -109.74 -96.09 -37.87
C LYS A 226 -108.37 -96.69 -38.20
N ASN A 227 -107.96 -96.70 -39.47
CA ASN A 227 -106.64 -97.16 -39.93
C ASN A 227 -105.55 -96.12 -39.69
N LEU A 228 -105.76 -94.85 -40.06
CA LEU A 228 -104.84 -93.74 -39.81
C LEU A 228 -104.67 -93.46 -38.30
N LYS A 229 -105.74 -93.58 -37.50
CA LYS A 229 -105.67 -93.58 -36.03
C LYS A 229 -104.76 -94.68 -35.49
N LYS A 230 -104.63 -95.79 -36.24
CA LYS A 230 -103.73 -96.89 -35.91
C LYS A 230 -102.32 -96.67 -36.46
N SER A 231 -102.12 -95.74 -37.39
CA SER A 231 -100.80 -95.40 -37.96
C SER A 231 -99.81 -95.02 -36.87
N ARG A 232 -98.58 -95.45 -37.08
CA ARG A 232 -97.46 -95.17 -36.18
C ARG A 232 -97.23 -93.66 -36.05
N ASN A 233 -97.32 -92.92 -37.17
CA ASN A 233 -97.01 -91.49 -37.21
C ASN A 233 -98.05 -90.67 -36.44
N ILE A 234 -99.33 -90.93 -36.67
CA ILE A 234 -100.43 -90.25 -35.98
C ILE A 234 -100.41 -90.54 -34.47
N LYS A 235 -100.26 -91.82 -34.09
CA LYS A 235 -100.12 -92.20 -32.67
C LYS A 235 -98.92 -91.54 -32.02
N PHE A 236 -97.79 -91.49 -32.71
CA PHE A 236 -96.58 -90.85 -32.21
C PHE A 236 -96.76 -89.35 -32.06
N TYR A 237 -97.36 -88.68 -33.04
CA TYR A 237 -97.63 -87.24 -33.01
C TYR A 237 -98.44 -86.83 -31.78
N TYR A 238 -99.65 -87.37 -31.59
CA TYR A 238 -100.47 -86.99 -30.43
C TYR A 238 -99.81 -87.39 -29.10
N LYS A 239 -99.20 -88.58 -29.03
CA LYS A 239 -98.52 -89.05 -27.81
C LYS A 239 -97.28 -88.22 -27.46
N PHE A 240 -96.52 -87.77 -28.47
CA PHE A 240 -95.32 -86.97 -28.26
C PHE A 240 -95.68 -85.51 -27.97
N GLY A 241 -96.67 -84.96 -28.67
CA GLY A 241 -97.20 -83.61 -28.45
C GLY A 241 -97.79 -83.42 -27.05
N GLU A 242 -98.42 -84.46 -26.49
CA GLU A 242 -98.89 -84.44 -25.10
C GLU A 242 -97.82 -84.79 -24.06
N SER A 243 -96.62 -85.21 -24.49
CA SER A 243 -95.58 -85.64 -23.56
C SER A 243 -95.11 -84.48 -22.68
N ALA A 244 -94.99 -84.74 -21.37
CA ALA A 244 -94.49 -83.76 -20.42
C ALA A 244 -93.13 -83.18 -20.83
N LYS A 245 -92.27 -84.00 -21.47
CA LYS A 245 -90.96 -83.57 -21.97
C LYS A 245 -91.05 -82.55 -23.10
N TYR A 246 -92.00 -82.69 -24.02
CA TYR A 246 -92.21 -81.73 -25.11
C TYR A 246 -92.82 -80.42 -24.60
N LYS A 247 -93.78 -80.49 -23.67
CA LYS A 247 -94.35 -79.30 -23.00
C LYS A 247 -93.29 -78.49 -22.27
N SER A 248 -92.43 -79.14 -21.46
CA SER A 248 -91.31 -78.47 -20.80
C SER A 248 -90.27 -77.90 -21.77
N TYR A 249 -90.06 -78.54 -22.93
CA TYR A 249 -89.21 -77.99 -23.99
C TYR A 249 -89.79 -76.69 -24.56
N LEU A 250 -91.09 -76.64 -24.87
CA LEU A 250 -91.76 -75.44 -25.39
C LEU A 250 -91.80 -74.29 -24.38
N GLU A 251 -92.02 -74.60 -23.10
CA GLU A 251 -91.94 -73.60 -22.02
C GLU A 251 -90.52 -73.01 -21.90
N PHE A 252 -89.50 -73.86 -21.95
CA PHE A 252 -88.11 -73.41 -21.90
C PHE A 252 -87.69 -72.64 -23.16
N GLU A 253 -88.20 -73.03 -24.33
CA GLU A 253 -87.98 -72.34 -25.61
C GLU A 253 -88.49 -70.89 -25.60
N LYS A 254 -89.57 -70.63 -24.86
CA LYS A 254 -90.14 -69.28 -24.66
C LYS A 254 -89.56 -68.54 -23.46
N SER A 255 -88.68 -69.18 -22.68
CA SER A 255 -88.15 -68.60 -21.45
C SER A 255 -87.24 -67.41 -21.73
N GLU A 256 -87.35 -66.38 -20.90
CA GLU A 256 -86.47 -65.21 -20.99
C GLU A 256 -85.00 -65.59 -20.76
N GLY A 257 -84.76 -66.58 -19.88
CA GLY A 257 -83.41 -67.10 -19.63
C GLY A 257 -82.73 -67.67 -20.88
N LEU A 258 -83.47 -68.29 -21.81
CA LEU A 258 -82.89 -68.77 -23.07
C LEU A 258 -82.57 -67.62 -24.04
N LYS A 259 -83.40 -66.57 -24.08
CA LYS A 259 -83.11 -65.37 -24.87
C LYS A 259 -81.85 -64.66 -24.38
N ASP A 260 -81.70 -64.52 -23.06
CA ASP A 260 -80.53 -63.89 -22.47
C ASP A 260 -79.26 -64.73 -22.66
N PHE A 261 -79.37 -66.06 -22.62
CA PHE A 261 -78.26 -66.95 -23.00
C PHE A 261 -77.77 -66.70 -24.42
N TYR A 262 -78.68 -66.53 -25.40
CA TYR A 262 -78.30 -66.24 -26.78
C TYR A 262 -77.68 -64.84 -26.93
N LYS A 263 -78.22 -63.81 -26.28
CA LYS A 263 -77.58 -62.48 -26.25
C LYS A 263 -76.17 -62.54 -25.68
N LEU A 264 -76.00 -63.29 -24.59
CA LEU A 264 -74.71 -63.48 -23.93
C LEU A 264 -73.75 -64.30 -24.81
N GLN A 265 -74.26 -65.31 -25.52
CA GLN A 265 -73.50 -66.09 -26.50
C GLN A 265 -72.99 -65.23 -27.66
N ASP A 266 -73.85 -64.38 -28.22
CA ASP A 266 -73.49 -63.47 -29.32
C ASP A 266 -72.43 -62.47 -28.85
N TYR A 267 -72.60 -61.91 -27.65
CA TYR A 267 -71.60 -61.03 -27.05
C TYR A 267 -70.26 -61.73 -26.80
N ILE A 268 -70.23 -62.92 -26.19
CA ILE A 268 -68.99 -63.67 -25.94
C ILE A 268 -68.29 -64.09 -27.25
N ASN A 269 -69.02 -64.33 -28.32
CA ASN A 269 -68.46 -64.66 -29.63
C ASN A 269 -68.05 -63.42 -30.45
N SER A 270 -68.49 -62.23 -30.05
CA SER A 270 -68.18 -60.98 -30.74
C SER A 270 -66.69 -60.62 -30.65
N ASP A 271 -66.23 -59.87 -31.63
CA ASP A 271 -64.88 -59.28 -31.56
C ASP A 271 -64.79 -58.19 -30.49
N GLU A 272 -65.91 -57.55 -30.15
CA GLU A 272 -65.99 -56.56 -29.07
C GLU A 272 -65.57 -57.14 -27.71
N PHE A 273 -66.06 -58.34 -27.36
CA PHE A 273 -65.66 -59.03 -26.11
C PHE A 273 -64.17 -59.39 -26.12
N LYS A 274 -63.68 -59.95 -27.23
CA LYS A 274 -62.26 -60.32 -27.37
C LYS A 274 -61.37 -59.10 -27.25
N GLU A 275 -61.70 -58.01 -27.93
CA GLU A 275 -60.95 -56.75 -27.88
C GLU A 275 -60.95 -56.15 -26.47
N LYS A 276 -62.11 -56.04 -25.82
CA LYS A 276 -62.21 -55.50 -24.45
C LYS A 276 -61.41 -56.32 -23.44
N LYS A 277 -61.51 -57.66 -23.51
CA LYS A 277 -60.79 -58.56 -22.61
C LYS A 277 -59.28 -58.53 -22.85
N ILE A 278 -58.85 -58.67 -24.11
CA ILE A 278 -57.42 -58.65 -24.47
C ILE A 278 -56.79 -57.30 -24.14
N LYS A 279 -57.49 -56.20 -24.42
CA LYS A 279 -57.01 -54.84 -24.13
C LYS A 279 -56.83 -54.63 -22.62
N ALA A 280 -57.86 -54.93 -21.82
CA ALA A 280 -57.77 -54.80 -20.37
C ALA A 280 -56.67 -55.69 -19.77
N GLU A 281 -56.51 -56.92 -20.27
CA GLU A 281 -55.48 -57.85 -19.83
C GLU A 281 -54.06 -57.38 -20.22
N LYS A 282 -53.88 -56.88 -21.45
CA LYS A 282 -52.59 -56.34 -21.91
C LYS A 282 -52.17 -55.11 -21.12
N GLU A 283 -53.06 -54.13 -20.96
CA GLU A 283 -52.78 -52.89 -20.22
C GLU A 283 -52.54 -53.17 -18.73
N LEU A 284 -53.31 -54.08 -18.12
CA LEU A 284 -53.09 -54.52 -16.74
C LEU A 284 -51.74 -55.24 -16.57
N ASN A 285 -51.33 -56.05 -17.56
CA ASN A 285 -50.01 -56.69 -17.55
C ASN A 285 -48.86 -55.67 -17.66
N GLU A 286 -49.01 -54.63 -18.49
CA GLU A 286 -48.03 -53.53 -18.58
C GLU A 286 -47.93 -52.74 -17.26
N ILE A 287 -49.05 -52.43 -16.62
CA ILE A 287 -49.09 -51.81 -15.28
C ILE A 287 -48.39 -52.69 -14.24
N ASN A 288 -48.70 -53.98 -14.22
CA ASN A 288 -48.09 -54.93 -13.29
C ASN A 288 -46.59 -55.12 -13.58
N ALA A 289 -46.15 -55.06 -14.83
CA ALA A 289 -44.75 -55.07 -15.20
C ALA A 289 -44.00 -53.83 -14.67
N LYS A 290 -44.59 -52.64 -14.78
CA LYS A 290 -44.04 -51.39 -14.20
C LYS A 290 -43.94 -51.45 -12.67
N LEU A 291 -44.97 -51.97 -12.00
CA LEU A 291 -44.95 -52.19 -10.53
C LEU A 291 -43.87 -53.20 -10.12
N LYS A 292 -43.70 -54.26 -10.90
CA LYS A 292 -42.66 -55.27 -10.67
C LYS A 292 -41.26 -54.69 -10.88
N ASP A 293 -41.04 -53.92 -11.95
CA ASP A 293 -39.77 -53.23 -12.21
C ASP A 293 -39.43 -52.25 -11.08
N TYR A 294 -40.37 -51.40 -10.68
CA TYR A 294 -40.22 -50.50 -9.53
C TYR A 294 -39.87 -51.28 -8.26
N GLY A 295 -40.61 -52.34 -7.96
CA GLY A 295 -40.38 -53.18 -6.79
C GLY A 295 -39.02 -53.89 -6.80
N GLN A 296 -38.52 -54.28 -7.97
CA GLN A 296 -37.19 -54.89 -8.13
C GLN A 296 -36.08 -53.85 -7.99
N LYS A 297 -36.17 -52.70 -8.67
CA LYS A 297 -35.21 -51.60 -8.58
C LYS A 297 -35.11 -51.05 -7.15
N LYS A 298 -36.25 -50.83 -6.49
CA LYS A 298 -36.31 -50.41 -5.07
C LYS A 298 -35.64 -51.41 -4.12
N LYS A 299 -35.70 -52.70 -4.44
CA LYS A 299 -35.07 -53.76 -3.64
C LYS A 299 -33.59 -53.97 -3.94
N SER A 300 -33.09 -53.42 -5.03
CA SER A 300 -31.69 -53.53 -5.42
C SER A 300 -30.78 -52.93 -4.35
N LYS A 301 -29.55 -53.45 -4.26
CA LYS A 301 -28.58 -53.01 -3.28
C LYS A 301 -28.19 -51.53 -3.49
N GLN A 302 -28.02 -51.10 -4.73
CA GLN A 302 -27.60 -49.75 -5.10
C GLN A 302 -28.57 -48.68 -4.62
N PHE A 303 -29.87 -48.83 -4.90
CA PHE A 303 -30.90 -47.89 -4.43
C PHE A 303 -31.08 -47.92 -2.91
N LYS A 304 -31.03 -49.11 -2.28
CA LYS A 304 -31.06 -49.22 -0.81
C LYS A 304 -29.90 -48.52 -0.15
N ASP A 305 -28.68 -48.73 -0.65
CA ASP A 305 -27.46 -48.12 -0.11
C ASP A 305 -27.48 -46.59 -0.33
N PHE A 306 -27.97 -46.12 -1.49
CA PHE A 306 -28.18 -44.70 -1.78
C PHE A 306 -29.12 -44.02 -0.78
N TYR A 307 -30.36 -44.51 -0.65
CA TYR A 307 -31.34 -43.91 0.26
C TYR A 307 -30.94 -44.09 1.73
N LYS A 308 -30.27 -45.18 2.09
CA LYS A 308 -29.71 -45.37 3.44
C LYS A 308 -28.62 -44.34 3.75
N PHE A 309 -27.75 -44.04 2.79
CA PHE A 309 -26.71 -43.03 2.94
C PHE A 309 -27.31 -41.62 3.03
N GLN A 310 -28.23 -41.27 2.13
CA GLN A 310 -28.92 -39.98 2.12
C GLN A 310 -29.70 -39.71 3.42
N ASN A 311 -30.32 -40.74 3.98
CA ASN A 311 -31.06 -40.63 5.25
C ASN A 311 -30.18 -40.73 6.50
N SER A 312 -28.88 -41.02 6.35
CA SER A 312 -27.97 -41.14 7.48
C SER A 312 -27.76 -39.81 8.20
N GLN A 313 -27.64 -39.85 9.53
CA GLN A 313 -27.43 -38.64 10.32
C GLN A 313 -26.16 -37.90 9.87
N LYS A 314 -25.09 -38.63 9.55
CA LYS A 314 -23.83 -38.04 9.04
C LYS A 314 -24.03 -37.21 7.76
N PHE A 315 -24.84 -37.70 6.82
CA PHE A 315 -25.14 -36.95 5.59
C PHE A 315 -26.00 -35.72 5.87
N LYS A 316 -26.98 -35.82 6.79
CA LYS A 316 -27.79 -34.68 7.23
C LYS A 316 -26.95 -33.60 7.92
N ASP A 317 -26.05 -34.00 8.81
CA ASP A 317 -25.12 -33.09 9.50
C ASP A 317 -24.17 -32.41 8.51
N PHE A 318 -23.65 -33.17 7.54
CA PHE A 318 -22.85 -32.64 6.43
C PHE A 318 -23.63 -31.58 5.63
N ARG A 319 -24.85 -31.88 5.17
CA ARG A 319 -25.67 -30.93 4.40
C ARG A 319 -26.08 -29.71 5.21
N THR A 320 -26.27 -29.88 6.51
CA THR A 320 -26.56 -28.77 7.43
C THR A 320 -25.36 -27.85 7.57
N PHE A 321 -24.16 -28.39 7.77
CA PHE A 321 -22.94 -27.60 7.85
C PHE A 321 -22.56 -26.98 6.50
N GLU A 322 -22.81 -27.69 5.39
CA GLU A 322 -22.59 -27.19 4.02
C GLU A 322 -23.38 -25.90 3.74
N LYS A 323 -24.56 -25.76 4.34
CA LYS A 323 -25.42 -24.55 4.25
C LYS A 323 -25.15 -23.53 5.35
N SER A 324 -24.18 -23.77 6.23
CA SER A 324 -23.92 -22.89 7.36
C SER A 324 -23.16 -21.63 6.92
N LYS A 325 -23.51 -20.50 7.53
CA LYS A 325 -22.76 -19.23 7.37
C LYS A 325 -21.28 -19.41 7.76
N GLU A 326 -21.01 -20.21 8.78
CA GLU A 326 -19.66 -20.48 9.26
C GLU A 326 -18.74 -21.07 8.18
N LEU A 327 -19.24 -22.02 7.37
CA LEU A 327 -18.48 -22.59 6.25
C LEU A 327 -18.35 -21.58 5.09
N ALA A 328 -19.42 -20.83 4.80
CA ALA A 328 -19.39 -19.80 3.77
C ALA A 328 -18.32 -18.74 4.08
N ASP A 329 -18.31 -18.20 5.30
CA ASP A 329 -17.31 -17.23 5.77
C ASP A 329 -15.87 -17.79 5.68
N TYR A 330 -15.68 -19.08 5.99
CA TYR A 330 -14.37 -19.74 5.87
C TYR A 330 -13.89 -19.81 4.42
N LEU A 331 -14.77 -20.21 3.49
CA LEU A 331 -14.42 -20.34 2.07
C LEU A 331 -14.17 -18.97 1.43
N GLU A 332 -14.94 -17.95 1.83
CA GLU A 332 -14.69 -16.57 1.42
C GLU A 332 -13.34 -16.07 1.95
N LEU A 333 -13.03 -16.34 3.22
CA LEU A 333 -11.74 -16.01 3.82
C LEU A 333 -10.59 -16.75 3.15
N GLU A 334 -10.75 -18.02 2.81
CA GLU A 334 -9.76 -18.80 2.05
C GLU A 334 -9.49 -18.18 0.68
N LYS A 335 -10.56 -17.81 -0.03
CA LYS A 335 -10.46 -17.13 -1.33
C LYS A 335 -9.78 -15.77 -1.21
N TYR A 336 -10.10 -14.98 -0.19
CA TYR A 336 -9.46 -13.70 0.09
C TYR A 336 -7.97 -13.88 0.41
N LEU A 337 -7.61 -14.81 1.29
CA LEU A 337 -6.20 -15.03 1.66
C LEU A 337 -5.35 -15.52 0.46
N ALA A 338 -5.98 -16.19 -0.50
CA ALA A 338 -5.35 -16.63 -1.74
C ALA A 338 -5.36 -15.57 -2.87
N SER A 339 -6.11 -14.48 -2.71
CA SER A 339 -6.29 -13.46 -3.74
C SER A 339 -5.04 -12.60 -3.93
N ASP A 340 -4.92 -12.00 -5.11
CA ASP A 340 -3.86 -11.02 -5.37
C ASP A 340 -4.09 -9.71 -4.60
N GLU A 341 -5.35 -9.35 -4.32
CA GLU A 341 -5.71 -8.21 -3.48
C GLU A 341 -5.05 -8.29 -2.09
N HIS A 342 -5.12 -9.45 -1.42
CA HIS A 342 -4.48 -9.64 -0.12
C HIS A 342 -2.95 -9.55 -0.21
N LYS A 343 -2.34 -10.14 -1.25
CA LYS A 343 -0.88 -10.06 -1.48
C LYS A 343 -0.43 -8.62 -1.72
N GLU A 344 -1.15 -7.89 -2.57
CA GLU A 344 -0.86 -6.49 -2.89
C GLU A 344 -1.02 -5.59 -1.66
N LEU A 345 -2.03 -5.84 -0.82
CA LEU A 345 -2.20 -5.13 0.44
C LEU A 345 -1.01 -5.33 1.39
N LEU A 346 -0.55 -6.57 1.58
CA LEU A 346 0.62 -6.86 2.43
C LEU A 346 1.88 -6.17 1.90
N ILE A 347 2.13 -6.28 0.59
CA ILE A 347 3.26 -5.60 -0.07
C ILE A 347 3.18 -4.09 0.11
N SER A 348 1.99 -3.52 0.00
CA SER A 348 1.74 -2.08 0.20
C SER A 348 2.05 -1.64 1.63
N LEU A 349 1.59 -2.40 2.63
CA LEU A 349 1.85 -2.13 4.05
C LEU A 349 3.35 -2.25 4.37
N GLU A 350 4.03 -3.27 3.88
CA GLU A 350 5.47 -3.46 4.05
C GLU A 350 6.29 -2.34 3.39
N LYS A 351 5.93 -1.95 2.16
CA LYS A 351 6.59 -0.83 1.46
C LYS A 351 6.44 0.49 2.22
N LYS A 352 5.24 0.78 2.73
CA LYS A 352 4.99 1.99 3.54
C LYS A 352 5.83 1.98 4.81
N GLU A 353 5.81 0.88 5.56
CA GLU A 353 6.60 0.75 6.79
C GLU A 353 8.09 0.91 6.52
N LYS A 354 8.60 0.25 5.47
CA LYS A 354 10.00 0.36 5.08
C LYS A 354 10.38 1.81 4.76
N THR A 355 9.53 2.51 4.01
CA THR A 355 9.75 3.93 3.65
C THR A 355 9.85 4.81 4.90
N GLU A 356 8.96 4.62 5.87
CA GLU A 356 9.00 5.39 7.13
C GLU A 356 10.21 5.01 8.01
N ASN A 357 10.59 3.73 8.04
CA ASN A 357 11.80 3.29 8.73
C ASN A 357 13.07 3.83 8.08
N ASP A 358 13.13 3.93 6.75
CA ASP A 358 14.26 4.51 6.02
C ASP A 358 14.40 6.01 6.33
N LYS A 359 13.29 6.76 6.41
CA LYS A 359 13.27 8.16 6.89
C LYS A 359 13.80 8.28 8.32
N LYS A 360 13.34 7.42 9.24
CA LYS A 360 13.82 7.42 10.63
C LYS A 360 15.32 7.10 10.70
N LYS A 361 15.79 6.15 9.89
CA LYS A 361 17.21 5.81 9.79
C LYS A 361 18.03 7.01 9.29
N GLN A 362 17.59 7.69 8.23
CA GLN A 362 18.24 8.90 7.71
C GLN A 362 18.34 9.99 8.78
N TYR A 363 17.27 10.21 9.54
CA TYR A 363 17.27 11.14 10.68
C TYR A 363 18.33 10.78 11.72
N GLU A 364 18.37 9.52 12.17
CA GLU A 364 19.33 9.07 13.17
C GLU A 364 20.78 9.14 12.67
N GLU A 365 21.04 8.80 11.41
CA GLU A 365 22.36 8.93 10.79
C GLU A 365 22.84 10.39 10.75
N PHE A 366 21.97 11.31 10.31
CA PHE A 366 22.31 12.74 10.28
C PHE A 366 22.52 13.31 11.68
N LYS A 367 21.61 13.02 12.62
CA LYS A 367 21.68 13.46 14.02
C LYS A 367 22.95 12.98 14.71
N ASN A 368 23.43 11.79 14.36
CA ASN A 368 24.64 11.23 14.94
C ASN A 368 25.92 11.58 14.16
N SER A 369 25.81 12.28 13.03
CA SER A 369 26.94 12.66 12.20
C SER A 369 27.93 13.57 12.94
N LYS A 370 29.22 13.43 12.63
CA LYS A 370 30.27 14.27 13.21
C LYS A 370 30.03 15.75 12.89
N LYS A 371 29.57 16.05 11.67
CA LYS A 371 29.32 17.41 11.18
C LYS A 371 28.19 18.07 11.97
N TYR A 372 27.07 17.38 12.19
CA TYR A 372 25.97 17.94 12.98
C TYR A 372 26.36 18.14 14.46
N LYS A 373 27.09 17.20 15.06
CA LYS A 373 27.60 17.35 16.44
C LYS A 373 28.55 18.53 16.58
N TRP A 374 29.52 18.65 15.66
CA TRP A 374 30.43 19.81 15.59
C TRP A 374 29.66 21.13 15.46
N TYR A 375 28.63 21.19 14.60
CA TYR A 375 27.79 22.37 14.48
C TYR A 375 27.08 22.70 15.80
N LEU A 376 26.47 21.73 16.48
CA LEU A 376 25.81 21.94 17.76
C LEU A 376 26.79 22.44 18.85
N GLU A 377 28.02 21.90 18.87
CA GLU A 377 29.06 22.34 19.79
C GLU A 377 29.46 23.81 19.55
N LEU A 378 29.46 24.26 18.29
CA LEU A 378 29.88 25.61 17.93
C LEU A 378 28.75 26.64 17.94
N LYS A 379 27.51 26.22 17.69
CA LYS A 379 26.35 27.11 17.48
C LYS A 379 26.15 28.08 18.64
N ASP A 380 26.30 27.59 19.86
CA ASP A 380 26.12 28.36 21.08
C ASP A 380 27.47 28.73 21.74
N SER A 381 28.59 28.62 21.00
CA SER A 381 29.94 28.94 21.48
C SER A 381 30.35 30.39 21.18
N ASP A 382 31.26 30.92 21.99
CA ASP A 382 31.90 32.24 21.83
C ASP A 382 33.17 32.19 20.95
N LYS A 383 33.49 31.02 20.37
CA LYS A 383 34.74 30.77 19.64
C LYS A 383 35.01 31.76 18.51
N PHE A 384 33.95 32.27 17.87
CA PHE A 384 34.03 33.19 16.74
C PHE A 384 33.79 34.65 17.12
N ASP A 385 33.57 34.97 18.40
CA ASP A 385 33.22 36.33 18.83
C ASP A 385 34.32 37.33 18.49
N GLU A 386 35.58 36.94 18.66
CA GLU A 386 36.72 37.81 18.31
C GLU A 386 36.79 38.08 16.80
N LEU A 387 36.31 37.18 15.93
CA LEU A 387 36.20 37.46 14.49
C LEU A 387 35.05 38.42 14.19
N LYS A 388 33.89 38.20 14.82
CA LYS A 388 32.67 39.01 14.62
C LYS A 388 32.80 40.42 15.17
N LYS A 389 33.69 40.62 16.14
CA LYS A 389 33.96 41.90 16.80
C LYS A 389 34.58 42.96 15.90
N TRP A 390 35.26 42.58 14.81
CA TRP A 390 36.08 43.50 14.03
C TRP A 390 35.62 43.61 12.57
N GLU A 391 35.39 44.84 12.11
CA GLU A 391 35.18 45.18 10.69
C GLU A 391 36.42 45.90 10.13
N ILE A 392 36.85 45.56 8.92
CA ILE A 392 37.97 46.24 8.25
C ILE A 392 37.57 47.67 7.88
N ALA A 393 38.30 48.65 8.40
CA ALA A 393 38.13 50.06 8.09
C ALA A 393 39.18 50.60 7.11
N PHE A 394 40.36 49.97 7.06
CA PHE A 394 41.43 50.25 6.12
C PHE A 394 42.32 49.03 5.98
N GLU A 395 42.74 48.72 4.77
CA GLU A 395 43.75 47.69 4.54
C GLU A 395 44.61 47.98 3.31
N ASP A 396 45.84 47.49 3.31
CA ASP A 396 46.70 47.42 2.15
C ASP A 396 47.65 46.23 2.27
N ASN A 397 47.63 45.33 1.29
CA ASN A 397 48.59 44.22 1.16
C ASN A 397 49.69 44.55 0.12
N PHE A 398 49.71 45.78 -0.42
CA PHE A 398 50.69 46.24 -1.40
C PHE A 398 50.82 45.36 -2.66
N ASP A 399 49.72 44.73 -3.09
CA ASP A 399 49.67 43.81 -4.24
C ASP A 399 50.01 44.46 -5.61
N SER A 400 50.23 45.78 -5.64
CA SER A 400 50.59 46.55 -6.82
C SER A 400 52.06 46.96 -6.78
N ASP A 401 52.76 46.89 -7.92
CA ASP A 401 54.17 47.31 -8.07
C ASP A 401 54.43 48.81 -7.78
N LYS A 402 53.37 49.60 -7.57
CA LYS A 402 53.45 51.03 -7.23
C LYS A 402 52.60 51.35 -6.02
N LEU A 403 53.08 52.30 -5.20
CA LEU A 403 52.36 52.81 -4.04
C LEU A 403 51.01 53.40 -4.44
N ASN A 404 49.95 52.95 -3.77
CA ASN A 404 48.62 53.48 -3.97
C ASN A 404 48.50 54.88 -3.35
N LYS A 405 48.57 55.91 -4.21
CA LYS A 405 48.50 57.32 -3.80
C LYS A 405 47.11 57.77 -3.31
N GLU A 406 46.07 56.95 -3.49
CA GLU A 406 44.74 57.17 -2.91
C GLU A 406 44.64 56.66 -1.46
N LYS A 407 45.68 55.96 -0.98
CA LYS A 407 45.79 55.48 0.40
C LYS A 407 46.94 56.16 1.14
N TRP A 408 48.05 56.43 0.45
CA TRP A 408 49.31 56.85 1.06
C TRP A 408 49.86 58.14 0.46
N MET A 409 50.35 59.02 1.33
CA MET A 409 51.23 60.13 0.98
C MET A 409 52.67 59.84 1.40
N THR A 410 53.66 60.44 0.73
CA THR A 410 55.09 60.13 0.90
C THR A 410 55.89 61.19 1.64
N ARG A 411 55.22 62.11 2.32
CA ARG A 411 55.81 63.25 3.03
C ARG A 411 55.01 63.57 4.30
N TYR A 412 55.55 64.38 5.19
CA TYR A 412 54.82 64.83 6.37
C TYR A 412 53.58 65.64 5.99
N PHE A 413 52.48 65.47 6.74
CA PHE A 413 51.21 66.17 6.53
C PHE A 413 51.37 67.70 6.44
N TRP A 414 52.13 68.30 7.36
CA TRP A 414 52.37 69.75 7.35
C TRP A 414 53.28 70.22 6.22
N GLY A 415 54.17 69.37 5.72
CA GLY A 415 54.99 69.68 4.55
C GLY A 415 54.14 69.74 3.30
N ASP A 416 53.24 68.77 3.16
CA ASP A 416 52.22 68.77 2.12
C ASP A 416 51.29 70.00 2.20
N LYS A 417 50.75 70.31 3.40
CA LYS A 417 49.80 71.40 3.59
C LYS A 417 50.40 72.80 3.45
N LEU A 418 51.62 73.02 3.95
CA LEU A 418 52.19 74.36 4.04
C LEU A 418 53.05 74.73 2.83
N ILE A 419 53.79 73.76 2.28
CA ILE A 419 54.78 74.03 1.22
C ILE A 419 54.64 73.10 0.02
N ASN A 420 53.68 72.17 0.03
CA ASN A 420 53.53 71.12 -0.98
C ASN A 420 54.85 70.41 -1.31
N ASP A 421 55.67 70.16 -0.29
CA ASP A 421 57.01 69.60 -0.45
C ASP A 421 57.43 68.81 0.80
N ALA A 422 58.46 67.99 0.68
CA ALA A 422 59.04 67.25 1.79
C ALA A 422 60.00 68.12 2.63
N TYR A 423 60.08 67.83 3.93
CA TYR A 423 61.02 68.45 4.85
C TYR A 423 61.47 67.45 5.91
N ALA A 424 62.67 67.65 6.47
CA ALA A 424 63.19 66.91 7.61
C ALA A 424 62.98 67.70 8.92
N LEU A 425 62.94 66.99 10.06
CA LEU A 425 62.95 67.62 11.38
C LEU A 425 64.38 68.08 11.73
N GLU A 426 64.51 69.10 12.58
CA GLU A 426 65.80 69.72 12.92
C GLU A 426 66.88 68.73 13.40
N THR A 427 66.47 67.66 14.09
CA THR A 427 67.40 66.64 14.62
C THR A 427 67.74 65.53 13.62
N ASP A 428 67.07 65.47 12.47
CA ASP A 428 67.27 64.42 11.47
C ASP A 428 68.40 64.80 10.51
N THR A 429 69.28 63.82 10.28
CA THR A 429 70.43 63.93 9.36
C THR A 429 70.17 63.24 8.02
N ALA A 430 68.99 62.64 7.85
CA ALA A 430 68.53 62.03 6.61
C ALA A 430 67.27 62.75 6.10
N PHE A 431 67.22 63.03 4.79
CA PHE A 431 66.08 63.70 4.18
C PHE A 431 64.99 62.70 3.77
N PRO A 432 63.74 62.83 4.26
CA PRO A 432 62.63 61.99 3.82
C PRO A 432 62.20 62.44 2.41
N THR A 433 62.63 61.73 1.38
CA THR A 433 62.30 62.11 0.00
C THR A 433 60.81 61.89 -0.29
N ASP A 434 60.27 62.65 -1.25
CA ASP A 434 58.91 62.44 -1.74
C ASP A 434 58.84 61.19 -2.65
N GLY A 435 58.87 60.01 -2.02
CA GLY A 435 58.65 58.71 -2.65
C GLY A 435 59.87 58.03 -3.27
N LYS A 436 61.01 58.71 -3.46
CA LYS A 436 62.22 58.09 -4.08
C LYS A 436 62.86 57.00 -3.21
N ASN A 437 62.57 57.01 -1.93
CA ASN A 437 63.02 56.01 -0.95
C ASN A 437 61.94 54.98 -0.63
N ILE A 438 60.86 54.94 -1.42
CA ILE A 438 59.79 53.96 -1.31
C ILE A 438 59.89 53.01 -2.49
N GLU A 439 60.02 51.72 -2.19
CA GLU A 439 60.04 50.64 -3.17
C GLU A 439 58.91 49.67 -2.86
N ILE A 440 58.27 49.10 -3.89
CA ILE A 440 57.36 47.96 -3.71
C ILE A 440 57.87 46.82 -4.58
N SER A 441 58.03 45.65 -3.97
CA SER A 441 58.49 44.44 -4.66
C SER A 441 57.97 43.22 -3.91
N ASN A 442 57.47 42.20 -4.62
CA ASN A 442 56.92 40.98 -4.00
C ASN A 442 55.85 41.27 -2.94
N ASN A 443 54.93 42.19 -3.25
CA ASN A 443 53.86 42.66 -2.36
C ASN A 443 54.36 43.23 -1.01
N ILE A 444 55.60 43.70 -0.96
CA ILE A 444 56.20 44.29 0.24
C ILE A 444 56.55 45.74 -0.05
N LEU A 445 56.03 46.65 0.77
CA LEU A 445 56.44 48.04 0.82
C LEU A 445 57.76 48.16 1.58
N LYS A 446 58.76 48.81 0.99
CA LYS A 446 60.07 49.06 1.60
C LYS A 446 60.34 50.54 1.72
N ILE A 447 60.61 50.99 2.93
CA ILE A 447 61.19 52.30 3.21
C ILE A 447 62.70 52.14 3.29
N VAL A 448 63.43 52.60 2.28
CA VAL A 448 64.88 52.38 2.15
C VAL A 448 65.64 53.62 2.60
N THR A 449 66.54 53.46 3.56
CA THR A 449 67.45 54.51 4.00
C THR A 449 68.82 54.31 3.35
N ARG A 450 69.32 55.34 2.65
CA ARG A 450 70.54 55.26 1.82
C ARG A 450 71.55 56.34 2.20
N LYS A 451 72.83 56.05 1.96
CA LYS A 451 73.89 57.07 1.93
C LYS A 451 73.90 57.71 0.55
N GLU A 452 73.21 58.84 0.44
CA GLU A 452 72.94 59.53 -0.82
C GLU A 452 72.83 61.02 -0.52
N LYS A 453 73.67 61.82 -1.18
CA LYS A 453 73.63 63.27 -1.00
C LYS A 453 72.40 63.86 -1.68
N THR A 454 71.68 64.71 -0.98
CA THR A 454 70.56 65.48 -1.54
C THR A 454 70.46 66.85 -0.91
N ASN A 455 69.91 67.81 -1.65
CA ASN A 455 69.41 69.05 -1.06
C ASN A 455 67.94 68.85 -0.67
N GLY A 456 67.54 69.43 0.46
CA GLY A 456 66.18 69.36 0.98
C GLY A 456 65.86 70.55 1.86
N LYS A 457 64.73 70.48 2.58
CA LYS A 457 64.35 71.50 3.57
C LYS A 457 64.37 70.91 4.97
N VAL A 458 64.78 71.71 5.95
CA VAL A 458 64.63 71.39 7.38
C VAL A 458 63.68 72.38 8.01
N TRP A 459 62.76 71.90 8.86
CA TRP A 459 61.96 72.78 9.71
C TRP A 459 62.76 73.14 10.95
N LYS A 460 63.20 74.41 11.02
CA LYS A 460 64.06 74.93 12.09
C LYS A 460 63.41 76.13 12.77
N GLN A 461 63.18 76.06 14.07
CA GLN A 461 62.65 77.21 14.80
C GLN A 461 63.77 78.25 15.09
N PRO A 462 63.48 79.56 15.04
CA PRO A 462 62.22 80.20 14.61
C PRO A 462 62.13 80.45 13.09
N PHE A 463 63.13 80.04 12.29
CA PHE A 463 63.28 80.38 10.87
C PHE A 463 62.28 79.73 9.91
N GLY A 464 61.60 78.67 10.33
CA GLY A 464 60.68 77.90 9.50
C GLY A 464 61.40 76.91 8.58
N PHE A 465 60.95 76.78 7.33
CA PHE A 465 61.55 75.87 6.35
C PHE A 465 62.77 76.51 5.68
N ILE A 466 63.96 75.94 5.88
CA ILE A 466 65.19 76.44 5.25
C ILE A 466 65.87 75.33 4.43
N PRO A 467 66.52 75.65 3.29
CA PRO A 467 67.34 74.69 2.56
C PRO A 467 68.46 74.10 3.42
N HIS A 468 68.74 72.81 3.23
CA HIS A 468 69.79 72.08 3.93
C HIS A 468 70.31 70.94 3.05
N ASP A 469 71.63 70.72 3.09
CA ASP A 469 72.26 69.57 2.43
C ASP A 469 72.29 68.38 3.38
N PHE A 470 71.85 67.22 2.89
CA PHE A 470 71.80 65.97 3.64
C PHE A 470 72.74 64.96 2.99
N ASP A 471 73.47 64.20 3.80
CA ASP A 471 74.34 63.10 3.35
C ASP A 471 73.58 61.76 3.17
N TYR A 472 72.32 61.73 3.62
CA TYR A 472 71.49 60.53 3.66
C TYR A 472 70.07 60.83 3.17
N THR A 473 69.46 59.84 2.53
CA THR A 473 68.04 59.87 2.14
C THR A 473 67.27 58.78 2.86
N THR A 474 66.00 59.04 3.14
CA THR A 474 65.08 58.07 3.74
C THR A 474 63.67 58.28 3.20
N GLY A 475 62.71 57.48 3.64
CA GLY A 475 61.33 57.56 3.20
C GLY A 475 60.35 57.63 4.36
N LEU A 476 59.14 58.06 4.02
CA LEU A 476 57.97 58.08 4.89
C LEU A 476 56.76 57.74 4.05
N VAL A 477 55.83 56.96 4.62
CA VAL A 477 54.46 56.87 4.12
C VAL A 477 53.48 57.20 5.23
N SER A 478 52.37 57.85 4.88
CA SER A 478 51.33 58.22 5.84
C SER A 478 49.94 58.17 5.23
N THR A 479 48.94 57.90 6.05
CA THR A 479 47.52 57.94 5.64
C THR A 479 46.86 59.30 5.86
N ALA A 480 47.59 60.35 6.25
CA ALA A 480 47.03 61.60 6.77
C ALA A 480 45.95 62.28 5.90
N LYS A 481 45.98 62.07 4.59
CA LYS A 481 44.96 62.56 3.64
C LYS A 481 43.78 61.62 3.42
N HIS A 482 43.97 60.32 3.61
CA HIS A 482 43.08 59.29 3.07
C HIS A 482 42.41 58.43 4.16
N HIS A 483 43.09 58.20 5.27
CA HIS A 483 42.54 57.42 6.38
C HIS A 483 42.98 57.97 7.73
N ARG A 484 41.98 58.23 8.57
CA ARG A 484 42.09 58.61 9.97
C ARG A 484 41.10 57.76 10.75
N GLN A 485 41.49 57.37 11.94
CA GLN A 485 40.67 56.51 12.77
C GLN A 485 40.73 56.95 14.22
N LYS A 486 39.60 56.80 14.92
CA LYS A 486 39.49 56.90 16.37
C LYS A 486 39.03 55.54 16.91
N TYR A 487 39.78 55.00 17.85
CA TYR A 487 39.61 53.66 18.42
C TYR A 487 39.72 52.54 17.39
N GLY A 488 39.68 51.29 17.86
CA GLY A 488 39.74 50.09 17.05
C GLY A 488 41.07 49.35 17.18
N LYS A 489 41.37 48.50 16.22
CA LYS A 489 42.61 47.70 16.19
C LYS A 489 43.44 48.06 14.97
N ILE A 490 44.70 48.38 15.18
CA ILE A 490 45.64 48.79 14.14
C ILE A 490 46.77 47.76 14.11
N GLU A 491 46.99 47.13 12.97
CA GLU A 491 47.99 46.08 12.78
C GLU A 491 48.86 46.36 11.56
N ALA A 492 50.16 46.07 11.69
CA ALA A 492 51.06 46.03 10.55
C ALA A 492 52.07 44.89 10.72
N LYS A 493 52.30 44.13 9.65
CA LYS A 493 53.33 43.09 9.60
C LYS A 493 54.62 43.67 9.05
N ILE A 494 55.61 43.81 9.92
CA ILE A 494 56.83 44.57 9.66
C ILE A 494 58.06 43.70 9.90
N LYS A 495 59.04 43.80 9.01
CA LYS A 495 60.41 43.34 9.22
C LYS A 495 61.37 44.52 9.10
N VAL A 496 62.39 44.54 9.96
CA VAL A 496 63.40 45.60 9.94
C VAL A 496 64.76 45.00 9.58
N ASN A 497 65.31 45.42 8.42
CA ASN A 497 66.72 45.21 8.15
C ASN A 497 67.52 46.26 8.91
N TYR A 498 67.89 45.90 10.14
CA TYR A 498 68.41 46.81 11.15
C TYR A 498 69.84 47.28 10.85
N ALA A 499 70.03 48.60 10.84
CA ALA A 499 71.33 49.27 10.73
C ALA A 499 71.45 50.39 11.77
N LYS A 500 72.63 50.55 12.37
CA LYS A 500 72.90 51.72 13.24
C LYS A 500 73.43 52.87 12.38
N PRO A 501 73.00 54.13 12.59
CA PRO A 501 72.09 54.64 13.62
C PRO A 501 70.67 54.93 13.09
N VAL A 502 70.14 54.08 12.20
CA VAL A 502 68.78 54.25 11.65
C VAL A 502 67.73 53.98 12.72
N ASN A 503 66.78 54.90 12.85
CA ASN A 503 65.58 54.74 13.63
C ASN A 503 64.45 54.26 12.72
N TYR A 504 63.63 53.32 13.19
CA TYR A 504 62.47 52.78 12.47
C TYR A 504 61.23 53.02 13.31
N ASN A 505 60.22 53.66 12.71
CA ASN A 505 59.06 54.13 13.44
C ASN A 505 57.77 53.74 12.72
N PHE A 506 56.86 53.12 13.46
CA PHE A 506 55.45 52.97 13.14
C PHE A 506 54.65 53.63 14.26
N TRP A 507 53.89 54.66 13.90
CA TRP A 507 53.24 55.54 14.86
C TRP A 507 51.97 56.15 14.29
N MET A 508 51.20 56.76 15.20
CA MET A 508 49.99 57.49 14.89
C MET A 508 50.06 58.90 15.44
N THR A 509 49.44 59.85 14.76
CA THR A 509 49.34 61.23 15.26
C THR A 509 48.08 61.92 14.78
N SER A 510 47.61 62.89 15.56
CA SER A 510 46.53 63.78 15.16
C SER A 510 47.02 64.84 14.18
N GLU A 511 46.08 65.58 13.59
CA GLU A 511 46.42 66.75 12.77
C GLU A 511 47.27 67.79 13.53
N LYS A 512 47.04 67.94 14.83
CA LYS A 512 47.72 68.92 15.69
C LYS A 512 49.07 68.43 16.22
N ASN A 513 49.61 67.33 15.68
CA ASN A 513 50.81 66.61 16.15
C ASN A 513 50.64 65.89 17.51
N LEU A 514 49.69 66.31 18.36
CA LEU A 514 49.29 65.63 19.59
C LEU A 514 47.77 65.46 19.61
N PRO A 515 47.23 64.31 20.04
CA PRO A 515 47.94 63.14 20.56
C PRO A 515 48.82 62.43 19.53
N HIS A 516 49.86 61.74 20.02
CA HIS A 516 50.78 60.90 19.24
C HIS A 516 50.96 59.56 19.96
N VAL A 517 50.94 58.45 19.23
CA VAL A 517 51.23 57.11 19.76
C VAL A 517 52.33 56.43 18.96
N ASP A 518 53.45 56.13 19.61
CA ASP A 518 54.51 55.27 19.07
C ASP A 518 54.07 53.79 19.26
N ILE A 519 53.76 53.09 18.15
CA ILE A 519 53.39 51.66 18.16
C ILE A 519 54.66 50.80 18.14
N LEU A 520 55.61 51.16 17.29
CA LEU A 520 56.95 50.57 17.24
C LEU A 520 57.95 51.71 17.01
N LYS A 521 58.93 51.82 17.91
CA LYS A 521 60.09 52.68 17.74
C LYS A 521 61.37 51.90 18.04
N LEU A 522 62.21 51.70 17.03
CA LEU A 522 63.46 50.96 17.12
C LEU A 522 64.62 51.91 16.85
N LYS A 523 65.54 52.08 17.82
CA LYS A 523 66.66 53.03 17.73
C LYS A 523 68.03 52.35 17.84
N LYS A 524 68.45 52.07 19.08
CA LYS A 524 69.85 51.74 19.41
C LYS A 524 70.18 50.25 19.39
N LYS A 525 69.18 49.37 19.48
CA LYS A 525 69.35 47.92 19.50
C LYS A 525 68.19 47.26 18.77
N LYS A 526 68.49 46.28 17.91
CA LYS A 526 67.51 45.42 17.23
C LYS A 526 66.63 44.59 18.17
N SER A 527 66.96 44.54 19.46
CA SER A 527 66.24 43.76 20.47
C SER A 527 65.46 44.59 21.50
N LYS A 528 65.25 45.88 21.23
CA LYS A 528 64.62 46.83 22.15
C LYS A 528 63.64 47.73 21.40
N ILE A 529 62.35 47.48 21.61
CA ILE A 529 61.26 48.27 21.06
C ILE A 529 60.81 49.29 22.11
N ASP A 530 60.87 50.57 21.75
CA ASP A 530 60.27 51.65 22.52
C ASP A 530 58.81 51.83 22.08
N MET A 531 57.91 52.04 23.04
CA MET A 531 56.50 52.38 22.84
C MET A 531 56.19 53.62 23.68
N ALA A 532 55.30 54.48 23.20
CA ALA A 532 54.94 55.68 23.94
C ALA A 532 53.60 56.23 23.50
N HIS A 533 52.99 57.04 24.34
CA HIS A 533 52.00 58.00 23.89
C HIS A 533 52.28 59.38 24.48
N HIS A 534 51.93 60.41 23.72
CA HIS A 534 52.17 61.81 24.03
C HIS A 534 50.85 62.56 23.93
N THR A 535 50.53 63.34 24.95
CA THR A 535 49.31 64.16 25.06
C THR A 535 49.63 65.56 25.57
N GLY A 536 48.61 66.42 25.68
CA GLY A 536 48.77 67.82 26.06
C GLY A 536 49.08 68.70 24.86
N ASN A 537 49.82 69.78 25.09
CA ASN A 537 50.14 70.77 24.06
C ASN A 537 51.65 70.87 23.83
N ILE A 538 52.07 70.82 22.56
CA ILE A 538 53.47 70.86 22.14
C ILE A 538 54.13 72.22 22.41
N THR A 539 53.35 73.29 22.55
CA THR A 539 53.85 74.64 22.82
C THR A 539 54.04 74.94 24.30
N ASP A 540 53.64 74.04 25.19
CA ASP A 540 53.79 74.24 26.63
C ASP A 540 55.27 74.23 27.03
N LYS A 541 55.67 75.10 27.96
CA LYS A 541 57.06 75.19 28.44
C LYS A 541 57.60 73.86 29.01
N LYS A 542 56.71 73.02 29.56
CA LYS A 542 57.05 71.69 30.08
C LYS A 542 57.13 70.60 28.99
N GLY A 543 56.68 70.90 27.77
CA GLY A 543 56.52 69.94 26.68
C GLY A 543 55.32 69.00 26.86
N PRO A 544 55.14 68.03 25.95
CA PRO A 544 54.03 67.07 26.01
C PRO A 544 54.12 66.11 27.19
N ASP A 545 52.97 65.82 27.80
CA ASP A 545 52.84 64.75 28.79
C ASP A 545 53.06 63.41 28.09
N THR A 546 54.11 62.70 28.51
CA THR A 546 54.62 61.53 27.80
C THR A 546 54.65 60.32 28.73
N VAL A 547 54.00 59.24 28.33
CA VAL A 547 54.16 57.94 28.99
C VAL A 547 54.87 56.97 28.05
N LYS A 548 55.93 56.34 28.55
CA LYS A 548 56.79 55.44 27.79
C LYS A 548 56.70 54.02 28.35
N ALA A 549 56.86 53.05 27.47
CA ALA A 549 57.05 51.66 27.77
C ALA A 549 58.15 51.09 26.87
N GLU A 550 58.68 49.94 27.26
CA GLU A 550 59.76 49.28 26.54
C GLU A 550 59.54 47.78 26.55
N PHE A 551 59.73 47.15 25.40
CA PHE A 551 59.79 45.70 25.27
C PHE A 551 61.18 45.29 24.79
N SER A 552 61.82 44.36 25.49
CA SER A 552 63.18 43.90 25.21
C SER A 552 63.26 42.38 25.16
N GLY A 553 64.24 41.85 24.42
CA GLY A 553 64.55 40.41 24.38
C GLY A 553 64.12 39.68 23.10
N LEU A 554 63.41 40.36 22.19
CA LEU A 554 63.08 39.86 20.86
C LEU A 554 63.92 40.57 19.81
N ASP A 555 64.75 39.85 19.05
CA ASP A 555 65.46 40.42 17.89
C ASP A 555 64.50 40.59 16.71
N VAL A 556 64.01 41.81 16.50
CA VAL A 556 63.01 42.12 15.47
C VAL A 556 63.56 42.14 14.05
N SER A 557 64.87 41.94 13.87
CA SER A 557 65.50 41.88 12.55
C SER A 557 65.48 40.49 11.93
N GLN A 558 65.21 39.45 12.72
CA GLN A 558 65.32 38.06 12.26
C GLN A 558 64.14 37.65 11.36
N ASP A 559 62.95 38.19 11.59
CA ASP A 559 61.73 37.80 10.90
C ASP A 559 60.74 38.97 10.81
N TYR A 560 59.63 38.77 10.11
CA TYR A 560 58.45 39.63 10.21
C TYR A 560 57.77 39.44 11.55
N PHE A 561 57.21 40.52 12.09
CA PHE A 561 56.37 40.52 13.28
C PHE A 561 55.12 41.37 13.03
N ILE A 562 53.98 40.94 13.58
CA ILE A 562 52.73 41.70 13.57
C ILE A 562 52.74 42.59 14.80
N TYR A 563 52.79 43.90 14.57
CA TYR A 563 52.67 44.92 15.61
C TYR A 563 51.23 45.40 15.66
N THR A 564 50.59 45.24 16.82
CA THR A 564 49.19 45.59 17.02
C THR A 564 49.05 46.67 18.08
N LEU A 565 48.23 47.68 17.81
CA LEU A 565 47.67 48.59 18.79
C LEU A 565 46.17 48.40 18.84
N GLU A 566 45.66 47.88 19.96
CA GLU A 566 44.24 47.94 20.30
C GLU A 566 43.98 49.22 21.08
N TRP A 567 43.18 50.10 20.50
CA TRP A 567 42.85 51.40 21.04
C TRP A 567 41.37 51.47 21.36
N GLN A 568 41.07 51.46 22.64
CA GLN A 568 39.72 51.61 23.18
C GLN A 568 39.60 52.97 23.86
N LYS A 569 38.36 53.37 24.17
CA LYS A 569 38.06 54.67 24.80
C LYS A 569 38.89 54.95 26.07
N ASN A 570 39.18 53.91 26.85
CA ASN A 570 39.84 53.99 28.15
C ASN A 570 41.14 53.15 28.22
N LYS A 571 41.61 52.59 27.10
CA LYS A 571 42.76 51.68 27.12
C LYS A 571 43.52 51.68 25.79
N LEU A 572 44.85 51.62 25.87
CA LEU A 572 45.73 51.25 24.77
C LEU A 572 46.41 49.93 25.15
N THR A 573 46.40 48.96 24.24
CA THR A 573 47.08 47.67 24.40
C THR A 573 47.99 47.43 23.19
N TRP A 574 49.29 47.29 23.43
CA TRP A 574 50.27 46.94 22.42
C TRP A 574 50.48 45.43 22.43
N LYS A 575 50.50 44.83 21.25
CA LYS A 575 50.81 43.40 21.07
C LYS A 575 51.87 43.19 20.00
N ILE A 576 52.63 42.11 20.15
CA ILE A 576 53.51 41.58 19.12
C ILE A 576 53.11 40.12 18.89
N ASN A 577 52.69 39.78 17.66
CA ASN A 577 52.17 38.45 17.32
C ASN A 577 51.13 37.96 18.35
N ASP A 578 50.10 38.79 18.59
CA ASP A 578 49.00 38.56 19.54
C ASP A 578 49.37 38.49 21.04
N VAL A 579 50.65 38.59 21.39
CA VAL A 579 51.08 38.65 22.80
C VAL A 579 51.07 40.10 23.27
N VAL A 580 50.31 40.40 24.33
CA VAL A 580 50.31 41.71 24.99
C VAL A 580 51.69 42.01 25.56
N VAL A 581 52.29 43.11 25.11
CA VAL A 581 53.61 43.57 25.56
C VAL A 581 53.54 44.85 26.39
N ASN A 582 52.46 45.63 26.26
CA ASN A 582 52.22 46.80 27.10
C ASN A 582 50.73 47.15 27.15
N GLU A 583 50.28 47.74 28.26
CA GLU A 583 48.94 48.30 28.40
C GLU A 583 48.98 49.67 29.10
N GLN A 584 48.04 50.54 28.75
CA GLN A 584 47.92 51.86 29.36
C GLN A 584 46.45 52.26 29.49
N THR A 585 46.09 52.92 30.59
CA THR A 585 44.74 53.44 30.89
C THR A 585 44.71 54.94 31.19
N GLN A 586 45.88 55.58 31.26
CA GLN A 586 46.03 57.02 31.47
C GLN A 586 46.40 57.73 30.17
N GLY A 587 45.93 58.97 30.00
CA GLY A 587 46.30 59.80 28.84
C GLY A 587 45.82 59.25 27.49
N ILE A 588 44.73 58.48 27.49
CA ILE A 588 44.27 57.77 26.28
C ILE A 588 43.77 58.77 25.24
N PRO A 589 44.35 58.79 24.02
CA PRO A 589 43.92 59.66 22.94
C PRO A 589 42.42 59.57 22.67
N GLN A 590 41.77 60.73 22.49
CA GLN A 590 40.33 60.85 22.24
C GLN A 590 40.01 61.50 20.88
N GLU A 591 41.02 61.75 20.05
CA GLU A 591 40.90 62.40 18.74
C GLU A 591 41.36 61.45 17.65
N GLU A 592 40.82 61.58 16.43
CA GLU A 592 41.26 60.77 15.29
C GLU A 592 42.74 61.00 14.97
N MET A 593 43.42 59.91 14.64
CA MET A 593 44.82 59.92 14.26
C MET A 593 45.02 59.20 12.92
N TYR A 594 46.06 59.59 12.20
CA TYR A 594 46.50 58.90 10.98
C TYR A 594 47.78 58.11 11.23
N LEU A 595 48.05 57.12 10.39
CA LEU A 595 49.22 56.25 10.46
C LEU A 595 50.42 56.92 9.80
N VAL A 596 51.60 56.64 10.33
CA VAL A 596 52.88 57.00 9.73
C VAL A 596 53.87 55.86 9.90
N PHE A 597 54.50 55.48 8.79
CA PHE A 597 55.68 54.62 8.77
C PHE A 597 56.84 55.44 8.25
N SER A 598 57.96 55.43 8.97
CA SER A 598 59.09 56.29 8.64
C SER A 598 60.38 55.76 9.21
N SER A 599 61.47 55.99 8.49
CA SER A 599 62.82 55.85 9.02
C SER A 599 63.47 57.23 9.19
N SER A 600 64.38 57.36 10.14
CA SER A 600 65.16 58.59 10.32
C SER A 600 66.57 58.28 10.81
N ILE A 601 67.48 59.25 10.74
CA ILE A 601 68.81 59.11 11.32
C ILE A 601 69.06 60.30 12.24
N THR A 602 69.29 60.03 13.52
CA THR A 602 69.60 61.06 14.53
C THR A 602 71.02 60.85 15.08
N GLY A 603 71.85 61.89 15.05
CA GLY A 603 73.23 61.86 15.59
C GLY A 603 74.31 61.56 14.55
N LYS A 604 75.56 61.29 15.00
CA LYS A 604 76.70 61.01 14.11
C LYS A 604 76.58 59.64 13.46
N VAL A 605 76.83 59.59 12.15
CA VAL A 605 76.57 58.43 11.30
C VAL A 605 77.86 57.79 10.82
N ASP A 606 78.02 56.49 11.09
CA ASP A 606 78.92 55.60 10.36
C ASP A 606 78.08 54.87 9.30
N GLY A 607 78.08 55.41 8.08
CA GLY A 607 77.21 54.96 6.99
C GLY A 607 77.57 53.60 6.37
N SER A 608 78.46 52.82 6.99
CA SER A 608 78.94 51.52 6.50
C SER A 608 77.88 50.40 6.53
N SER A 609 76.79 50.58 7.27
CA SER A 609 75.70 49.59 7.39
C SER A 609 74.46 49.91 6.55
N LEU A 610 74.55 50.88 5.63
CA LEU A 610 73.49 51.25 4.68
C LEU A 610 73.68 50.54 3.33
N PRO A 611 72.60 50.24 2.56
CA PRO A 611 71.22 50.63 2.82
C PRO A 611 70.54 49.79 3.90
N ALA A 612 69.65 50.43 4.65
CA ALA A 612 68.79 49.78 5.63
C ALA A 612 67.32 49.91 5.20
N SER A 613 66.46 48.99 5.62
CA SER A 613 65.05 49.01 5.21
C SER A 613 64.07 48.69 6.35
N MET A 614 62.93 49.37 6.32
CA MET A 614 61.70 48.93 6.98
C MET A 614 60.81 48.28 5.91
N GLU A 615 60.50 47.01 6.07
CA GLU A 615 59.68 46.24 5.14
C GLU A 615 58.31 46.00 5.77
N ILE A 616 57.25 46.29 5.03
CA ILE A 616 55.86 46.21 5.47
C ILE A 616 55.13 45.30 4.48
N ASP A 617 54.68 44.15 4.96
CA ASP A 617 53.97 43.13 4.18
C ASP A 617 52.50 43.52 4.00
N TRP A 618 51.83 43.88 5.10
CA TRP A 618 50.46 44.40 5.05
C TRP A 618 50.18 45.33 6.22
N VAL A 619 49.17 46.20 6.04
CA VAL A 619 48.61 47.08 7.07
C VAL A 619 47.11 46.88 7.11
N ARG A 620 46.54 46.72 8.31
CA ARG A 620 45.09 46.57 8.52
C ARG A 620 44.65 47.39 9.71
N CYS A 621 43.52 48.07 9.58
CA CYS A 621 42.85 48.78 10.65
C CYS A 621 41.41 48.35 10.72
N TYR A 622 40.94 48.08 11.93
CA TYR A 622 39.64 47.51 12.20
C TYR A 622 38.86 48.41 13.14
N LYS A 623 37.55 48.50 12.95
CA LYS A 623 36.61 49.09 13.91
C LYS A 623 35.90 47.97 14.65
N GLU A 624 35.61 48.23 15.92
CA GLU A 624 34.76 47.35 16.74
C GLU A 624 33.30 47.54 16.28
N VAL A 625 32.57 46.45 16.01
CA VAL A 625 31.19 46.46 15.47
C VAL A 625 30.14 46.22 16.54
#